data_AF-A0A512ASJ4-F1
#
_entry.id   AF-A0A512ASJ4-F1
#
_cell.length_a   1.000
_cell.length_b   1.000
_cell.length_c   1.000
_cell.angle_alpha   90.00
_cell.angle_beta   90.00
_cell.angle_gamma   90.00
#
_symmetry.space_group_name_H-M   'P 1'
#
loop_
_entity.id
_entity.type
_entity.pdbx_description
1 polymer ?
#
loop_
_entity_poly.entity_id
_entity_poly.type
_entity_poly.pdbx_seq_one_letter_code
_entity_poly.pdbx_strand_id
1 'polypeptide(L)'
;MAYEKLIVQVQSFLKEGKTDEVVELLFSTYLQTHPEARNIQDFRERISYKLRNELGTLPENEAKEKAELLIFGFMAIVSNSEGETGYNIVLLLLHLMRRGQFDAIREIIQVLKLERASRLLERMR
;
A
#
# COMPACT_ATOMS: atom_id res chain seq x y z
N MET A 1 -5.04 -4.74 17.38
CA MET A 1 -6.46 -5.08 17.08
C MET A 1 -6.99 -4.54 15.75
N ALA A 2 -7.07 -3.22 15.48
CA ALA A 2 -7.61 -2.73 14.19
C ALA A 2 -6.73 -3.10 12.97
N TYR A 3 -5.40 -3.02 13.13
CA TYR A 3 -4.44 -3.30 12.06
C TYR A 3 -4.30 -4.79 11.69
N GLU A 4 -4.43 -5.71 12.65
CA GLU A 4 -4.38 -7.15 12.38
C GLU A 4 -5.62 -7.62 11.60
N LYS A 5 -6.79 -7.05 11.91
CA LYS A 5 -8.02 -7.29 11.14
C LYS A 5 -7.88 -6.75 9.71
N LEU A 6 -7.25 -5.58 9.54
CA LEU A 6 -6.95 -5.03 8.22
C LEU A 6 -6.06 -5.97 7.41
N ILE A 7 -4.96 -6.48 7.99
CA ILE A 7 -4.08 -7.44 7.31
C ILE A 7 -4.88 -8.66 6.80
N VAL A 8 -5.71 -9.25 7.65
CA VAL A 8 -6.47 -10.46 7.32
C VAL A 8 -7.48 -10.20 6.20
N GLN A 9 -8.21 -9.06 6.25
CA GLN A 9 -9.15 -8.70 5.19
C GLN A 9 -8.45 -8.43 3.86
N VAL A 10 -7.33 -7.69 3.90
CA VAL A 10 -6.51 -7.40 2.72
C VAL A 10 -6.01 -8.70 2.08
N GLN A 11 -5.53 -9.65 2.88
CA GLN A 11 -5.09 -10.96 2.39
C GLN A 11 -6.23 -11.78 1.77
N SER A 12 -7.46 -11.69 2.30
CA SER A 12 -8.63 -12.37 1.72
C SER A 12 -8.95 -11.81 0.33
N PHE A 13 -9.07 -10.49 0.21
CA PHE A 13 -9.38 -9.84 -1.07
C PHE A 13 -8.29 -10.08 -2.12
N LEU A 14 -7.02 -10.05 -1.72
CA LEU A 14 -5.90 -10.41 -2.59
C LEU A 14 -6.01 -11.84 -3.14
N LYS A 15 -6.38 -12.82 -2.30
CA LYS A 15 -6.58 -14.20 -2.75
C LYS A 15 -7.71 -14.34 -3.76
N GLU A 16 -8.72 -13.48 -3.66
CA GLU A 16 -9.88 -13.42 -4.56
C GLU A 16 -9.64 -12.55 -5.81
N GLY A 17 -8.46 -11.96 -5.97
CA GLY A 17 -8.15 -11.04 -7.09
C GLY A 17 -8.84 -9.67 -6.99
N LYS A 18 -9.47 -9.37 -5.85
CA LYS A 18 -10.25 -8.16 -5.55
C LYS A 18 -9.36 -6.97 -5.22
N THR A 19 -8.52 -6.58 -6.18
CA THR A 19 -7.49 -5.55 -5.99
C THR A 19 -8.08 -4.16 -5.75
N ASP A 20 -9.20 -3.83 -6.42
CA ASP A 20 -9.89 -2.54 -6.25
C ASP A 20 -10.48 -2.43 -4.84
N GLU A 21 -11.04 -3.52 -4.30
CA GLU A 21 -11.58 -3.58 -2.94
C GLU A 21 -10.48 -3.47 -1.88
N VAL A 22 -9.28 -3.99 -2.15
CA VAL A 22 -8.13 -3.77 -1.27
C VAL A 22 -7.75 -2.30 -1.24
N VAL A 23 -7.67 -1.64 -2.40
CA VAL A 23 -7.33 -0.22 -2.46
C VAL A 23 -8.38 0.61 -1.72
N GLU A 24 -9.66 0.34 -1.94
CA GLU A 24 -10.76 0.99 -1.21
C GLU A 24 -10.62 0.80 0.31
N LEU A 25 -10.36 -0.42 0.75
CA LEU A 25 -10.20 -0.75 2.17
C LEU A 25 -9.01 -0.01 2.81
N LEU A 26 -7.88 0.06 2.10
CA LEU A 26 -6.68 0.74 2.61
C LEU A 26 -6.90 2.26 2.71
N PHE A 27 -7.50 2.87 1.69
CA PHE A 27 -7.76 4.30 1.64
C PHE A 27 -8.84 4.74 2.64
N SER A 28 -9.92 3.97 2.78
CA SER A 28 -10.95 4.22 3.79
C SER A 28 -10.40 4.09 5.21
N THR A 29 -9.55 3.08 5.48
CA THR A 29 -8.87 2.94 6.78
C THR A 29 -7.92 4.10 7.05
N TYR A 30 -7.19 4.56 6.03
CA TYR A 30 -6.31 5.73 6.15
C TYR A 30 -7.09 7.00 6.47
N LEU A 31 -8.21 7.25 5.78
CA LEU A 31 -9.03 8.44 6.02
C LEU A 31 -9.70 8.42 7.41
N GLN A 32 -10.06 7.22 7.92
CA GLN A 32 -10.56 7.08 9.28
C GLN A 32 -9.50 7.39 10.34
N THR A 33 -8.23 7.09 10.05
CA THR A 33 -7.10 7.33 10.97
C THR A 33 -6.52 8.73 10.84
N HIS A 34 -6.65 9.34 9.67
CA HIS A 34 -6.16 10.67 9.30
C HIS A 34 -7.27 11.50 8.62
N PRO A 35 -8.34 11.89 9.33
CA PRO A 35 -9.45 12.66 8.75
C PRO A 35 -9.03 14.03 8.20
N GLU A 36 -7.88 14.55 8.63
CA GLU A 36 -7.26 15.78 8.14
C GLU A 36 -6.63 15.64 6.75
N ALA A 37 -6.42 14.41 6.28
CA ALA A 37 -5.75 14.15 5.01
C ALA A 37 -6.63 14.60 3.83
N ARG A 38 -6.18 15.69 3.18
CA ARG A 38 -6.84 16.24 1.98
C ARG A 38 -6.39 15.48 0.73
N ASN A 39 -7.24 15.48 -0.31
CA ASN A 39 -6.98 14.87 -1.62
C ASN A 39 -6.86 13.33 -1.65
N ILE A 40 -7.15 12.64 -0.53
CA ILE A 40 -7.10 11.18 -0.42
C ILE A 40 -8.02 10.48 -1.43
N GLN A 41 -9.18 11.06 -1.70
CA GLN A 41 -10.13 10.54 -2.69
C GLN A 41 -9.53 10.52 -4.11
N ASP A 42 -8.96 11.65 -4.55
CA ASP A 42 -8.28 11.78 -5.84
C ASP A 42 -7.07 10.85 -5.93
N PHE A 43 -6.35 10.66 -4.82
CA PHE A 43 -5.22 9.75 -4.76
C PHE A 43 -5.65 8.31 -4.96
N ARG A 44 -6.72 7.88 -4.27
CA ARG A 44 -7.32 6.56 -4.44
C ARG A 44 -7.63 6.29 -5.91
N GLU A 45 -8.31 7.21 -6.58
CA GLU A 45 -8.70 7.04 -7.99
C GLU A 45 -7.50 6.91 -8.92
N ARG A 46 -6.47 7.74 -8.74
CA ARG A 46 -5.23 7.68 -9.53
C ARG A 46 -4.49 6.37 -9.34
N ILE A 47 -4.48 5.86 -8.11
CA ILE A 47 -3.83 4.60 -7.76
C ILE A 47 -4.61 3.42 -8.32
N SER A 48 -5.93 3.36 -8.14
CA SER A 48 -6.78 2.34 -8.74
C SER A 48 -6.66 2.34 -10.26
N TYR A 49 -6.57 3.52 -10.90
CA TYR A 49 -6.35 3.63 -12.34
C TYR A 49 -4.98 3.08 -12.75
N LYS A 50 -3.90 3.47 -12.07
CA LYS A 50 -2.55 2.96 -12.34
C LYS A 50 -2.45 1.45 -12.12
N LEU A 51 -3.02 0.94 -11.03
CA LEU A 51 -3.06 -0.50 -10.74
C LEU A 51 -3.78 -1.27 -11.84
N ARG A 52 -4.98 -0.83 -12.24
CA ARG A 52 -5.72 -1.50 -13.33
C ARG A 52 -4.97 -1.51 -14.65
N ASN A 53 -4.33 -0.41 -15.01
CA ASN A 53 -3.56 -0.33 -16.25
C ASN A 53 -2.26 -1.16 -16.21
N GLU A 54 -1.52 -1.11 -15.10
CA GLU A 54 -0.24 -1.82 -15.00
C GLU A 54 -0.47 -3.32 -14.77
N LEU A 55 -1.40 -3.70 -13.89
CA LEU A 55 -1.70 -5.12 -13.61
C LEU A 55 -2.51 -5.78 -14.73
N GLY A 56 -3.41 -5.05 -15.40
CA GLY A 56 -4.24 -5.59 -16.48
C GLY A 56 -3.47 -5.99 -17.73
N THR A 57 -2.20 -5.59 -17.86
CA THR A 57 -1.33 -5.94 -18.99
C THR A 57 -0.41 -7.13 -18.69
N LEU A 58 -0.44 -7.66 -17.47
CA LEU A 58 0.46 -8.71 -17.01
C LEU A 58 -0.21 -10.10 -16.98
N PRO A 59 0.58 -11.18 -17.10
CA PRO A 59 0.09 -12.53 -16.81
C PRO A 59 -0.48 -12.63 -15.38
N GLU A 60 -1.54 -13.41 -15.19
CA GLU A 60 -2.29 -13.50 -13.92
C GLU A 60 -1.40 -13.71 -12.68
N ASN A 61 -0.44 -14.63 -12.77
CA ASN A 61 0.48 -14.91 -11.66
C ASN A 61 1.41 -13.73 -11.35
N GLU A 62 1.89 -13.01 -12.37
CA GLU A 62 2.71 -11.82 -12.20
C GLU A 62 1.89 -10.64 -11.68
N ALA A 63 0.65 -10.48 -12.16
CA ALA A 63 -0.27 -9.47 -11.68
C ALA A 63 -0.55 -9.66 -10.19
N LYS A 64 -0.74 -10.91 -9.75
CA LYS A 64 -0.95 -11.26 -8.35
C LYS A 64 0.26 -10.93 -7.46
N GLU A 65 1.47 -11.38 -7.84
CA GLU A 65 2.69 -11.10 -7.07
C GLU A 65 2.93 -9.59 -6.94
N LYS A 66 2.72 -8.85 -8.02
CA LYS A 66 2.88 -7.39 -8.05
C LYS A 66 1.81 -6.67 -7.23
N ALA A 67 0.56 -7.12 -7.28
CA ALA A 67 -0.51 -6.59 -6.45
C ALA A 67 -0.18 -6.77 -4.95
N GLU A 68 0.27 -7.97 -4.55
CA GLU A 68 0.68 -8.25 -3.17
C GLU A 68 1.81 -7.32 -2.71
N LEU A 69 2.85 -7.15 -3.52
CA LEU A 69 3.99 -6.29 -3.21
C LEU A 69 3.58 -4.82 -3.02
N LEU A 70 2.74 -4.29 -3.92
CA LEU A 70 2.22 -2.92 -3.81
C LEU A 70 1.35 -2.74 -2.59
N ILE A 71 0.48 -3.70 -2.30
CA ILE A 71 -0.44 -3.65 -1.16
C ILE A 71 0.32 -3.69 0.17
N PHE A 72 1.39 -4.48 0.27
CA PHE A 72 2.29 -4.40 1.42
C PHE A 72 2.98 -3.04 1.55
N GLY A 73 3.38 -2.44 0.42
CA GLY A 73 3.89 -1.08 0.37
C GLY A 73 2.88 -0.05 0.89
N PHE A 74 1.64 -0.14 0.41
CA PHE A 74 0.53 0.70 0.88
C PHE A 74 0.28 0.57 2.37
N MET A 75 0.22 -0.65 2.89
CA MET A 75 0.04 -0.89 4.32
C MET A 75 1.17 -0.31 5.17
N ALA A 76 2.41 -0.43 4.68
CA ALA A 76 3.57 0.14 5.34
C ALA A 76 3.50 1.68 5.36
N ILE A 77 2.99 2.31 4.31
CA ILE A 77 2.83 3.76 4.20
C ILE A 77 1.69 4.26 5.09
N VAL A 78 0.52 3.61 5.02
CA VAL A 78 -0.66 3.90 5.85
C VAL A 78 -0.33 3.86 7.35
N SER A 79 0.66 3.04 7.75
CA SER A 79 1.05 2.91 9.15
C SER A 79 2.21 3.82 9.60
N ASN A 80 2.85 4.56 8.69
CA ASN A 80 4.11 5.25 8.97
C ASN A 80 4.21 6.69 8.43
N SER A 81 3.35 7.10 7.49
CA SER A 81 3.48 8.37 6.78
C SER A 81 2.14 9.10 6.67
N GLU A 82 2.17 10.39 6.95
CA GLU A 82 1.00 11.27 6.93
C GLU A 82 0.98 12.16 5.67
N GLY A 83 -0.23 12.49 5.20
CA GLY A 83 -0.45 13.46 4.14
C GLY A 83 0.22 13.14 2.79
N GLU A 84 0.84 14.15 2.19
CA GLU A 84 1.41 14.10 0.83
C GLU A 84 2.63 13.16 0.73
N THR A 85 3.35 12.97 1.83
CA THR A 85 4.51 12.06 1.91
C THR A 85 4.12 10.62 1.62
N GLY A 86 3.02 10.15 2.21
CA GLY A 86 2.55 8.78 1.98
C GLY A 86 2.19 8.55 0.50
N TYR A 87 1.51 9.51 -0.11
CA TYR A 87 1.19 9.46 -1.54
C TYR A 87 2.43 9.42 -2.45
N ASN A 88 3.45 10.23 -2.16
CA ASN A 88 4.67 10.25 -2.97
C ASN A 88 5.44 8.93 -2.89
N ILE A 89 5.46 8.29 -1.72
CA ILE A 89 6.06 6.95 -1.58
C ILE A 89 5.26 5.93 -2.38
N VAL A 90 3.93 5.97 -2.33
CA VAL A 90 3.08 5.10 -3.16
C VAL A 90 3.39 5.27 -4.65
N LEU A 91 3.43 6.52 -5.13
CA LEU A 91 3.71 6.81 -6.53
C LEU A 91 5.10 6.30 -6.94
N LEU A 92 6.08 6.45 -6.06
CA LEU A 92 7.41 5.89 -6.26
C LEU A 92 7.34 4.37 -6.39
N LEU A 93 6.63 3.67 -5.51
CA LEU A 93 6.48 2.21 -5.59
C LEU A 93 5.82 1.77 -6.92
N LEU A 94 4.77 2.47 -7.35
CA LEU A 94 4.14 2.24 -8.66
C LEU A 94 5.11 2.50 -9.82
N HIS A 95 5.93 3.56 -9.73
CA HIS A 95 6.92 3.88 -10.74
C HIS A 95 8.01 2.80 -10.85
N LEU A 96 8.58 2.39 -9.73
CA LEU A 96 9.59 1.33 -9.66
C LEU A 96 9.03 0.01 -10.21
N MET A 97 7.75 -0.26 -9.94
CA MET A 97 7.09 -1.48 -10.42
C MET A 97 7.00 -1.52 -11.94
N ARG A 98 6.58 -0.41 -12.56
CA ARG A 98 6.55 -0.26 -14.01
C ARG A 98 7.93 -0.42 -14.63
N ARG A 99 8.99 -0.02 -13.93
CA ARG A 99 10.38 -0.17 -14.35
C ARG A 99 10.95 -1.57 -14.12
N GLY A 100 10.19 -2.49 -13.53
CA GLY A 100 10.66 -3.82 -13.15
C GLY A 100 11.68 -3.80 -11.99
N GLN A 101 11.77 -2.70 -11.24
CA GLN A 101 12.72 -2.51 -10.15
C GLN A 101 12.17 -3.09 -8.83
N PHE A 102 11.88 -4.40 -8.84
CA PHE A 102 11.26 -5.10 -7.72
C PHE A 102 12.14 -5.18 -6.47
N ASP A 103 13.46 -5.27 -6.64
CA ASP A 103 14.40 -5.30 -5.51
C ASP A 103 14.37 -3.97 -4.74
N ALA A 104 14.34 -2.84 -5.45
CA ALA A 104 14.21 -1.52 -4.84
C ALA A 104 12.89 -1.37 -4.05
N ILE A 105 11.79 -1.91 -4.58
CA ILE A 105 10.51 -1.94 -3.85
C ILE A 105 10.62 -2.76 -2.57
N ARG A 106 11.23 -3.96 -2.65
CA ARG A 106 11.44 -4.83 -1.48
C ARG A 106 12.27 -4.12 -0.41
N GLU A 107 13.34 -3.42 -0.78
CA GLU A 107 14.17 -2.64 0.13
C GLU A 107 13.38 -1.51 0.82
N ILE A 108 12.62 -0.71 0.05
CA ILE A 108 11.78 0.36 0.61
C ILE A 108 10.79 -0.21 1.63
N ILE A 109 10.13 -1.33 1.32
CA ILE A 109 9.20 -1.99 2.24
C ILE A 109 9.90 -2.44 3.52
N GLN A 110 11.13 -2.97 3.44
CA GLN A 110 11.88 -3.38 4.63
C GLN A 110 12.26 -2.17 5.50
N VAL A 111 12.69 -1.07 4.90
CA VAL A 111 13.00 0.17 5.63
C VAL A 111 11.75 0.68 6.37
N LEU A 112 10.59 0.72 5.71
CA LEU A 112 9.34 1.14 6.34
C LEU A 112 8.91 0.22 7.50
N LYS A 113 9.18 -1.08 7.40
CA LYS A 113 8.94 -2.04 8.50
C LYS A 113 9.86 -1.78 9.70
N LEU A 114 11.14 -1.49 9.45
CA LEU A 114 12.12 -1.20 10.50
C LEU A 114 11.81 0.11 11.23
N GLU A 115 11.47 1.18 10.50
CA GLU A 115 11.05 2.44 11.12
C GLU A 115 9.86 2.26 12.07
N ARG A 116 8.88 1.44 11.64
CA ARG A 116 7.73 1.13 12.48
C ARG A 116 8.13 0.38 13.75
N ALA A 117 8.97 -0.65 13.61
CA ALA A 117 9.46 -1.42 14.75
C ALA A 117 10.21 -0.51 15.74
N SER A 118 11.03 0.42 15.24
CA SER A 118 11.71 1.42 16.05
C SER A 118 10.74 2.31 16.84
N ARG A 119 9.73 2.89 16.15
CA ARG A 119 8.71 3.73 16.79
C ARG A 119 7.90 2.98 17.86
N LEU A 120 7.63 1.68 17.65
CA LEU A 120 6.95 0.86 18.64
C LEU A 120 7.82 0.65 19.89
N LEU A 121 9.11 0.38 19.72
CA LEU A 121 10.05 0.22 20.82
C LEU A 121 10.19 1.52 21.64
N GLU A 122 10.21 2.68 20.97
CA GLU A 122 10.24 3.98 21.65
C GLU A 122 8.99 4.22 22.51
N ARG A 123 7.80 3.82 22.05
CA ARG A 123 6.54 3.98 22.80
C ARG A 123 6.40 3.03 24.00
N MET A 124 7.21 1.97 24.05
CA MET A 124 7.22 1.01 25.16
C MET A 124 8.19 1.40 26.28
N ARG A 125 9.01 2.43 26.06
CA ARG A 125 9.85 3.08 27.08
C ARG A 125 9.09 4.19 27.79
#